data_AF-A0AA38WJU4-F1
#
_entry.id   AF-A0AA38WJU4-F1
#
_cell.length_a   1.000
_cell.length_b   1.000
_cell.length_c   1.000
_cell.angle_alpha   90.00
_cell.angle_beta   90.00
_cell.angle_gamma   90.00
#
_symmetry.space_group_name_H-M   'P 1'
#
loop_
_entity.id
_entity.type
_entity.pdbx_description
1 polymer ?
#
loop_
_entity_poly.entity_id
_entity_poly.type
_entity_poly.pdbx_seq_one_letter_code
_entity_poly.pdbx_strand_id
1 'polypeptide(L)'
;MRALLRLLPVLLILPAISFLPSNEPVYSLSRTNSYENRYATQKGVTFFVKLRSFEQEYPLNSPERVQLDGRIEHDYFSILSHNCRMETQRLDWGDQHSTPNCDMLRQFDPGLVS
;
A
#
# COMPACT_ATOMS: atom_id res chain seq x y z
N MET A 1 39.27 14.44 31.65
CA MET A 1 38.40 15.20 30.72
C MET A 1 38.86 15.05 29.26
N ARG A 2 38.78 13.84 28.67
CA ARG A 2 39.06 13.61 27.23
C ARG A 2 38.06 12.67 26.55
N ALA A 3 37.11 12.10 27.31
CA ALA A 3 36.11 11.15 26.80
C ALA A 3 34.89 11.85 26.17
N LEU A 4 34.49 13.04 26.64
CA LEU A 4 33.35 13.78 26.06
C LEU A 4 33.57 14.15 24.58
N LEU A 5 34.80 14.47 24.19
CA LEU A 5 35.11 14.83 22.79
C LEU A 5 34.95 13.66 21.81
N ARG A 6 35.01 12.40 22.29
CA ARG A 6 34.80 11.23 21.42
C ARG A 6 33.33 10.94 21.13
N LEU A 7 32.41 11.48 21.92
CA LEU A 7 30.95 11.32 21.72
C LEU A 7 30.38 12.36 20.76
N LEU A 8 31.13 13.43 20.48
CA LEU A 8 30.76 14.51 19.57
C LEU A 8 30.42 14.03 18.14
N PRO A 9 31.21 13.14 17.49
CA PRO A 9 30.82 12.61 16.17
C PRO A 9 29.54 11.76 16.21
N VAL A 10 29.27 11.04 17.31
CA VAL A 10 28.04 10.25 17.47
C VAL A 10 26.81 11.17 17.58
N LEU A 11 26.95 12.28 18.32
CA LEU A 11 25.89 13.28 18.48
C LEU A 11 25.59 14.07 17.19
N LEU A 12 26.53 14.14 16.26
CA LEU A 12 26.32 14.81 14.96
C LEU A 12 25.74 13.88 13.88
N ILE A 13 25.99 12.58 13.95
CA ILE A 13 25.50 11.61 12.95
C ILE A 13 24.01 11.28 13.17
N LEU A 14 23.56 11.16 14.43
CA LEU A 14 22.16 10.83 14.76
C LEU A 14 21.10 11.84 14.22
N PRO A 15 21.27 13.18 14.34
CA PRO A 15 20.30 14.14 13.81
C PRO A 15 20.31 14.25 12.28
N ALA A 16 21.35 13.76 11.59
CA ALA A 16 21.36 13.75 10.13
C ALA A 16 20.30 12.80 9.54
N ILE A 17 19.92 11.75 10.27
CA ILE A 17 18.94 10.75 9.83
C ILE A 17 17.51 11.34 9.79
N SER A 18 17.18 12.31 10.65
CA SER A 18 15.87 12.98 10.64
C SER A 18 15.64 13.91 9.44
N PHE A 19 16.69 14.24 8.69
CA PHE A 19 16.58 15.02 7.44
C PHE A 19 16.36 14.15 6.20
N LEU A 20 16.30 12.81 6.35
CA LEU A 20 15.89 11.96 5.24
C LEU A 20 14.42 12.26 4.93
N PRO A 21 14.08 12.71 3.71
CA PRO A 21 12.68 12.87 3.34
C PRO A 21 12.03 11.49 3.45
N SER A 22 11.01 11.40 4.30
CA SER A 22 10.20 10.20 4.41
C SER A 22 9.51 10.05 3.05
N ASN A 23 9.98 9.10 2.22
CA ASN A 23 9.37 8.74 0.94
C ASN A 23 8.07 7.98 1.21
N GLU A 24 7.14 8.63 1.87
CA GLU A 24 5.88 8.03 2.23
C GLU A 24 5.01 7.98 0.97
N PRO A 25 4.35 6.84 0.71
CA PRO A 25 3.54 6.71 -0.48
C PRO A 25 2.37 7.70 -0.47
N VAL A 26 1.90 8.09 -1.65
CA VAL A 26 0.77 9.01 -1.81
C VAL A 26 -0.53 8.40 -1.27
N TYR A 27 -0.63 7.07 -1.30
CA TYR A 27 -1.79 6.29 -0.88
C TYR A 27 -1.43 5.10 0.01
N SER A 28 -2.44 4.50 0.61
CA SER A 28 -2.42 3.22 1.30
C SER A 28 -3.66 2.41 0.94
N LEU A 29 -3.53 1.10 0.77
CA LEU A 29 -4.66 0.18 0.55
C LEU A 29 -5.41 -0.14 1.85
N SER A 30 -4.81 0.17 3.00
CA SER A 30 -5.43 0.03 4.32
C SER A 30 -5.52 1.37 5.03
N ARG A 31 -6.57 1.54 5.83
CA ARG A 31 -6.77 2.74 6.66
C ARG A 31 -5.73 2.75 7.78
N THR A 32 -5.06 3.88 7.95
CA THR A 32 -4.21 4.15 9.13
C THR A 32 -4.45 5.57 9.61
N ASN A 33 -3.92 5.93 10.78
CA ASN A 33 -4.06 7.29 11.34
C ASN A 33 -3.47 8.38 10.41
N SER A 34 -2.52 8.02 9.55
CA SER A 34 -1.96 8.96 8.59
C SER A 34 -2.71 8.96 7.26
N TYR A 35 -3.40 7.86 6.92
CA TYR A 35 -4.18 7.71 5.69
C TYR A 35 -5.66 7.48 6.04
N GLU A 36 -6.38 8.57 6.30
CA GLU A 36 -7.77 8.52 6.75
C GLU A 36 -8.79 8.78 5.64
N ASN A 37 -8.42 9.57 4.63
CA ASN A 37 -9.33 10.01 3.59
C ASN A 37 -9.54 8.90 2.58
N ARG A 38 -10.76 8.38 2.49
CA ARG A 38 -11.12 7.23 1.65
C ARG A 38 -11.51 7.68 0.25
N TYR A 39 -10.92 7.03 -0.75
CA TYR A 39 -11.22 7.20 -2.18
C TYR A 39 -11.40 5.83 -2.84
N ALA A 40 -11.88 5.84 -4.08
CA ALA A 40 -11.99 4.63 -4.90
C ALA A 40 -11.46 4.91 -6.30
N THR A 41 -10.80 3.92 -6.91
CA THR A 41 -10.41 3.97 -8.32
C THR A 41 -11.62 3.78 -9.23
N GLN A 42 -11.45 4.00 -10.53
CA GLN A 42 -12.51 3.75 -11.51
C GLN A 42 -13.01 2.30 -11.52
N LYS A 43 -12.15 1.32 -11.19
CA LYS A 43 -12.54 -0.09 -11.04
C LYS A 43 -13.05 -0.47 -9.65
N GLY A 44 -13.25 0.51 -8.76
CA GLY A 44 -13.84 0.30 -7.44
C GLY A 44 -12.87 -0.13 -6.34
N VAL A 45 -11.55 -0.11 -6.59
CA VAL A 45 -10.55 -0.42 -5.56
C VAL A 45 -10.52 0.73 -4.55
N THR A 46 -10.76 0.41 -3.28
CA THR A 46 -10.73 1.40 -2.20
C THR A 46 -9.29 1.67 -1.77
N PHE A 47 -8.93 2.94 -1.63
CA PHE A 47 -7.63 3.37 -1.10
C PHE A 47 -7.78 4.59 -0.18
N PHE A 48 -6.72 4.90 0.55
CA PHE A 48 -6.68 5.96 1.53
C PHE A 48 -5.51 6.90 1.28
N VAL A 49 -5.72 8.20 1.44
CA VAL A 49 -4.69 9.23 1.24
C VAL A 49 -4.57 10.11 2.48
N LYS A 50 -3.40 10.73 2.65
CA LYS A 50 -3.12 11.60 3.79
C LYS A 50 -3.79 12.97 3.66
N LEU A 51 -3.60 13.57 2.49
CA LEU A 51 -3.98 14.95 2.24
C LEU A 51 -5.43 15.05 1.77
N ARG A 52 -6.14 16.03 2.29
CA ARG A 52 -7.49 16.39 1.80
C ARG A 52 -7.44 17.11 0.45
N SER A 53 -6.27 17.63 0.07
CA SER A 53 -6.01 18.28 -1.22
C SER A 53 -5.86 17.28 -2.39
N PHE A 54 -6.04 15.99 -2.15
CA PHE A 54 -5.80 14.94 -3.13
C PHE A 54 -6.58 15.12 -4.43
N GLU A 55 -7.85 15.53 -4.37
CA GLU A 55 -8.66 15.75 -5.58
C GLU A 55 -8.23 17.01 -6.37
N GLN A 56 -7.61 17.98 -5.69
CA GLN A 56 -7.00 19.15 -6.36
C GLN A 56 -5.67 18.80 -7.02
N GLU A 57 -4.87 17.94 -6.39
CA GLU A 57 -3.56 17.50 -6.90
C GLU A 57 -3.68 16.44 -7.99
N TYR A 58 -4.69 15.56 -7.88
CA TYR A 58 -4.99 14.49 -8.83
C TYR A 58 -6.46 14.55 -9.27
N PRO A 59 -6.81 15.54 -10.12
CA PRO A 59 -8.17 15.70 -10.61
C PRO A 59 -8.67 14.43 -11.32
N LEU A 60 -9.98 14.18 -11.21
CA LEU A 60 -10.63 13.09 -11.94
C LEU A 60 -10.32 13.17 -13.45
N ASN A 61 -9.98 12.02 -14.02
CA ASN A 61 -9.60 11.84 -15.43
C ASN A 61 -8.31 12.57 -15.88
N SER A 62 -7.54 13.16 -14.96
CA SER A 62 -6.19 13.63 -15.31
C SER A 62 -5.30 12.43 -15.66
N PRO A 63 -4.32 12.58 -16.56
CA PRO A 63 -3.40 11.50 -16.89
C PRO A 63 -2.61 11.01 -15.67
N GLU A 64 -2.30 11.90 -14.73
CA GLU A 64 -1.65 11.57 -13.46
C GLU A 64 -2.56 10.71 -12.58
N ARG A 65 -3.86 11.05 -12.50
CA ARG A 65 -4.85 10.28 -11.75
C ARG A 65 -5.06 8.91 -12.36
N VAL A 66 -5.15 8.79 -13.69
CA VAL A 66 -5.29 7.50 -14.38
C VAL A 66 -4.08 6.60 -14.14
N GLN A 67 -2.87 7.16 -14.19
CA GLN A 67 -1.65 6.40 -13.88
C GLN A 67 -1.58 5.98 -12.42
N LEU A 68 -2.02 6.85 -11.50
CA LEU A 68 -2.08 6.55 -10.07
C LEU A 68 -3.09 5.43 -9.79
N ASP A 69 -4.31 5.55 -10.29
CA ASP A 69 -5.36 4.53 -10.16
C ASP A 69 -4.87 3.18 -10.73
N GLY A 70 -4.20 3.19 -11.89
CA GLY A 70 -3.61 1.98 -12.47
C GLY A 70 -2.55 1.31 -11.58
N ARG A 71 -1.71 2.10 -10.90
CA ARG A 71 -0.74 1.58 -9.91
C ARG A 71 -1.44 1.01 -8.67
N ILE A 72 -2.44 1.73 -8.15
CA ILE A 72 -3.24 1.28 -6.99
C ILE A 72 -3.92 -0.06 -7.29
N GLU A 73 -4.52 -0.19 -8.47
CA GLU A 73 -5.18 -1.41 -8.92
C GLU A 73 -4.20 -2.57 -9.07
N HIS A 74 -3.02 -2.31 -9.63
CA HIS A 74 -1.97 -3.32 -9.77
C HIS A 74 -1.46 -3.81 -8.41
N ASP A 75 -1.19 -2.90 -7.47
CA ASP A 75 -0.74 -3.25 -6.12
C ASP A 75 -1.80 -4.06 -5.37
N TYR A 76 -3.07 -3.63 -5.47
CA TYR A 76 -4.20 -4.34 -4.87
C TYR A 76 -4.32 -5.76 -5.43
N PHE A 77 -4.21 -5.90 -6.75
CA PHE A 77 -4.22 -7.20 -7.43
C PHE A 77 -3.05 -8.09 -6.98
N SER A 78 -1.85 -7.52 -6.87
CA SER A 78 -0.66 -8.23 -6.41
C SER A 78 -0.88 -8.81 -5.01
N ILE A 79 -1.43 -8.02 -4.08
CA ILE A 79 -1.76 -8.47 -2.72
C ILE A 79 -2.83 -9.56 -2.75
N LEU A 80 -3.91 -9.38 -3.51
CA LEU A 80 -4.98 -10.38 -3.62
C LEU A 80 -4.45 -11.71 -4.17
N SER A 81 -3.64 -11.67 -5.24
CA SER A 81 -3.05 -12.86 -5.85
C SER A 81 -2.12 -13.60 -4.90
N HIS A 82 -1.29 -12.85 -4.15
CA HIS A 82 -0.43 -13.41 -3.12
C HIS A 82 -1.25 -14.09 -2.02
N ASN A 83 -2.28 -13.40 -1.49
CA ASN A 83 -3.13 -13.93 -0.44
C ASN A 83 -3.93 -15.15 -0.91
N CYS A 84 -4.46 -15.14 -2.14
CA CYS A 84 -5.17 -16.27 -2.73
C CYS A 84 -4.28 -17.50 -2.83
N ARG A 85 -3.01 -17.34 -3.24
CA ARG A 85 -2.04 -18.44 -3.25
C ARG A 85 -1.84 -19.02 -1.86
N MET A 86 -1.72 -18.16 -0.83
CA MET A 86 -1.59 -18.59 0.57
C MET A 86 -2.85 -19.30 1.08
N GLU A 87 -4.04 -18.86 0.67
CA GLU A 87 -5.31 -19.54 0.97
C GLU A 87 -5.34 -20.93 0.34
N THR A 88 -4.99 -21.04 -0.94
CA THR A 88 -4.99 -22.31 -1.67
C THR A 88 -4.01 -23.32 -1.08
N GLN A 89 -2.82 -22.87 -0.67
CA GLN A 89 -1.84 -23.73 0.03
C GLN A 89 -2.33 -24.27 1.38
N ARG A 90 -3.31 -23.63 2.01
CA ARG A 90 -3.88 -24.09 3.29
C ARG A 90 -5.01 -25.10 3.11
N LEU A 91 -5.55 -25.23 1.89
CA LEU A 91 -6.65 -26.15 1.58
C LEU A 91 -6.23 -27.63 1.51
N ASP A 92 -4.94 -27.94 1.59
CA ASP A 92 -4.40 -29.30 1.52
C ASP A 92 -4.90 -30.24 2.64
N TRP A 93 -5.58 -29.72 3.67
CA TRP A 93 -6.04 -30.48 4.84
C TRP A 93 -7.56 -30.69 4.92
N GLY A 94 -8.25 -30.83 3.79
CA GLY A 94 -9.62 -31.37 3.73
C GLY A 94 -10.73 -30.50 4.34
N ASP A 95 -10.40 -29.37 4.96
CA ASP A 95 -11.38 -28.38 5.41
C ASP A 95 -11.75 -27.45 4.25
N GLN A 96 -13.06 -27.31 4.02
CA GLN A 96 -13.65 -26.23 3.21
C GLN A 96 -13.42 -24.88 3.92
N HIS A 97 -12.19 -24.38 3.91
CA HIS A 97 -11.92 -23.02 4.32
C HIS A 97 -12.41 -22.06 3.23
N SER A 98 -13.11 -21.02 3.63
CA SER A 98 -13.46 -19.92 2.72
C SER A 98 -12.18 -19.31 2.13
N THR A 99 -12.16 -19.06 0.82
CA THR A 99 -11.04 -18.39 0.13
C THR A 99 -11.46 -17.00 -0.35
N PRO A 100 -11.72 -16.06 0.58
CA PRO A 100 -12.29 -14.76 0.24
C PRO A 100 -11.39 -13.95 -0.70
N ASN A 101 -10.06 -14.07 -0.59
CA ASN A 101 -9.15 -13.35 -1.49
C ASN A 101 -9.16 -13.98 -2.89
N CYS A 102 -9.21 -15.31 -3.00
CA CYS A 102 -9.39 -15.98 -4.31
C CYS A 102 -10.75 -15.68 -4.95
N ASP A 103 -11.82 -15.64 -4.17
CA ASP A 103 -13.16 -15.35 -4.67
C ASP A 103 -13.26 -13.90 -5.18
N MET A 104 -12.65 -12.94 -4.47
CA MET A 104 -12.51 -11.56 -4.96
C MET A 104 -11.66 -11.52 -6.23
N LEU A 105 -10.52 -12.20 -6.26
CA LEU A 105 -9.63 -12.23 -7.42
C LEU A 105 -10.36 -12.73 -8.67
N ARG A 106 -11.20 -13.76 -8.53
CA ARG A 106 -12.01 -14.34 -9.61
C ARG A 106 -13.05 -13.35 -10.16
N GLN A 107 -13.56 -12.44 -9.34
CA GLN A 107 -14.49 -11.39 -9.80
C GLN A 107 -13.79 -10.34 -10.65
N PHE A 108 -12.51 -10.08 -10.39
CA PHE A 108 -11.72 -9.09 -11.13
C PHE A 108 -11.08 -9.66 -12.39
N ASP A 109 -10.52 -10.87 -12.31
CA ASP A 109 -9.95 -11.57 -13.45
C ASP A 109 -10.02 -13.11 -13.25
N PRO A 110 -10.95 -13.80 -13.92
CA PRO A 110 -11.12 -15.24 -13.78
C PRO A 110 -9.94 -16.06 -14.33
N GLY A 111 -9.04 -15.49 -15.14
CA GLY A 111 -7.90 -16.20 -15.71
C GLY A 111 -6.73 -16.42 -14.75
N LEU A 112 -6.67 -15.65 -13.66
CA LEU A 112 -5.52 -15.60 -12.75
C LEU A 112 -5.60 -16.56 -11.55
N VAL A 113 -6.68 -17.35 -11.45
CA VAL A 113 -6.94 -18.34 -10.38
C VAL A 113 -6.79 -19.79 -10.89
N SER A 114 -6.15 -19.98 -12.04
CA SER A 114 -5.99 -21.28 -12.71
C SER A 114 -4.89 -22.14 -12.10
#